data_AF-A0A940T2B2-F1
#
_entry.id   AF-A0A940T2B2-F1
#
_cell.length_a   1.000
_cell.length_b   1.000
_cell.length_c   1.000
_cell.angle_alpha   90.00
_cell.angle_beta   90.00
_cell.angle_gamma   90.00
#
_symmetry.space_group_name_H-M   'P 1'
#
loop_
_entity.id
_entity.type
_entity.pdbx_description
1 polymer ?
#
loop_
_entity_poly.entity_id
_entity_poly.type
_entity_poly.pdbx_seq_one_letter_code
_entity_poly.pdbx_strand_id
1 'polypeptide(L)'
;MRRTRIAITEHARKLTAAHGLSGFTIEDVCAPAEISRRTFFNYFESKEAAVVGATPADLCDSDAMRAFVAAGIADGQVSPTLLTDLVEVAIVNFDEVIDIAGTLTHVNAIIMREPAFMDKFIADSEAMQQQLVQIIAAREGLSPEDPRISLAVQLLGGLLHATAHSYFSHAPTGSIGPALRQSLAYTRELFAPAPTQAPAPAPVTTA
;
A
#
# COMPACT_ATOMS: atom_id res chain seq x y z
N MET A 1 1.40 8.58 22.65
CA MET A 1 1.53 7.28 21.94
C MET A 1 2.17 7.43 20.56
N ARG A 2 1.69 8.33 19.67
CA ARG A 2 2.28 8.58 18.34
C ARG A 2 3.81 8.82 18.35
N ARG A 3 4.33 9.62 19.28
CA ARG A 3 5.79 9.91 19.40
C ARG A 3 6.64 8.65 19.66
N THR A 4 6.19 7.76 20.56
CA THR A 4 6.93 6.52 20.88
C THR A 4 6.93 5.57 19.69
N ARG A 5 5.79 5.44 19.00
CA ARG A 5 5.69 4.64 17.77
C ARG A 5 6.65 5.14 16.69
N ILE A 6 6.71 6.45 16.45
CA ILE A 6 7.64 7.06 15.49
C ILE A 6 9.10 6.75 15.85
N ALA A 7 9.47 6.89 17.12
CA ALA A 7 10.83 6.59 17.57
C ALA A 7 11.21 5.11 17.36
N ILE A 8 10.29 4.18 17.68
CA ILE A 8 10.50 2.74 17.44
C ILE A 8 10.71 2.47 15.94
N THR A 9 9.86 3.04 15.08
CA THR A 9 9.97 2.90 13.62
C THR A 9 11.29 3.44 13.10
N GLU A 10 11.71 4.62 13.56
CA GLU A 10 12.95 5.25 13.14
C GLU A 10 14.17 4.40 13.51
N HIS A 11 14.21 3.88 14.75
CA HIS A 11 15.29 3.00 15.20
C HIS A 11 15.31 1.67 14.44
N ALA A 12 14.15 1.05 14.23
CA ALA A 12 14.04 -0.19 13.46
C ALA A 12 14.54 0.00 12.02
N ARG A 13 14.16 1.11 11.35
CA ARG A 13 14.63 1.43 10.00
C ARG A 13 16.14 1.67 9.94
N LYS A 14 16.71 2.39 10.92
CA LYS A 14 18.17 2.61 11.01
C LYS A 14 18.94 1.29 11.16
N LEU A 15 18.50 0.43 12.07
CA LEU A 15 19.12 -0.88 12.29
C LEU A 15 18.99 -1.79 11.07
N THR A 16 17.83 -1.78 10.40
CA THR A 16 17.62 -2.55 9.17
C THR A 16 18.51 -2.06 8.03
N ALA A 17 18.66 -0.75 7.86
CA ALA A 17 19.54 -0.18 6.85
C ALA A 17 21.02 -0.51 7.11
N ALA A 18 21.46 -0.54 8.38
CA ALA A 18 22.84 -0.82 8.77
C ALA A 18 23.18 -2.32 8.74
N HIS A 19 22.30 -3.17 9.28
CA HIS A 19 22.59 -4.57 9.60
C HIS A 19 21.75 -5.56 8.79
N GLY A 20 20.76 -5.11 8.03
CA GLY A 20 19.74 -5.98 7.42
C GLY A 20 18.66 -6.40 8.43
N LEU A 21 17.56 -6.99 7.95
CA LEU A 21 16.42 -7.31 8.80
C LEU A 21 16.75 -8.40 9.83
N SER A 22 17.59 -9.38 9.48
CA SER A 22 18.05 -10.44 10.37
C SER A 22 19.15 -10.00 11.34
N GLY A 23 19.79 -8.85 11.11
CA GLY A 23 20.99 -8.40 11.82
C GLY A 23 20.75 -7.66 13.14
N PHE A 24 19.50 -7.52 13.59
CA PHE A 24 19.16 -6.90 14.87
C PHE A 24 17.99 -7.60 15.58
N THR A 25 17.90 -7.37 16.88
CA THR A 25 16.89 -7.91 17.80
C THR A 25 15.90 -6.82 18.25
N ILE A 26 14.77 -7.22 18.82
CA ILE A 26 13.79 -6.26 19.37
C ILE A 26 14.43 -5.48 20.54
N GLU A 27 15.32 -6.10 21.29
CA GLU A 27 16.10 -5.50 22.36
C GLU A 27 16.97 -4.34 21.85
N ASP A 28 17.59 -4.49 20.68
CA ASP A 28 18.40 -3.44 20.05
C ASP A 28 17.55 -2.21 19.65
N VAL A 29 16.26 -2.41 19.34
CA VAL A 29 15.31 -1.32 19.09
C VAL A 29 14.85 -0.68 20.41
N CYS A 30 14.65 -1.50 21.44
CA CYS A 30 14.12 -1.07 22.73
C CYS A 30 15.11 -0.25 23.55
N ALA A 31 16.39 -0.62 23.53
CA ALA A 31 17.42 -0.03 24.39
C ALA A 31 17.63 1.48 24.15
N PRO A 32 17.74 1.99 22.89
CA PRO A 32 17.88 3.42 22.63
C PRO A 32 16.62 4.23 22.94
N ALA A 33 15.45 3.59 22.87
CA ALA A 33 14.16 4.21 23.13
C ALA A 33 13.72 4.13 24.61
N GLU A 34 14.54 3.52 25.48
CA GLU A 34 14.26 3.29 26.90
C GLU A 34 12.89 2.63 27.16
N ILE A 35 12.46 1.74 26.26
CA ILE A 35 11.19 1.02 26.37
C ILE A 35 11.41 -0.45 26.70
N SER A 36 10.41 -1.08 27.31
CA SER A 36 10.42 -2.53 27.54
C SER A 36 10.00 -3.29 26.27
N ARG A 37 10.36 -4.57 26.18
CA ARG A 37 9.86 -5.48 25.13
C ARG A 37 8.32 -5.59 25.13
N ARG A 38 7.69 -5.54 26.31
CA ARG A 38 6.23 -5.47 26.44
C ARG A 38 5.69 -4.19 25.81
N THR A 39 6.36 -3.05 26.04
CA THR A 39 5.98 -1.77 25.42
C THR A 39 6.11 -1.85 23.90
N PHE A 40 7.18 -2.44 23.37
CA PHE A 40 7.33 -2.67 21.92
C PHE A 40 6.15 -3.45 21.34
N PHE A 41 5.80 -4.59 21.94
CA PHE A 41 4.68 -5.42 21.48
C PHE A 41 3.30 -4.76 21.64
N ASN A 42 3.17 -3.75 22.49
CA ASN A 42 1.94 -2.94 22.53
C ASN A 42 1.80 -2.03 21.28
N TYR A 43 2.87 -1.81 20.51
CA TYR A 43 2.86 -0.98 19.31
C TYR A 43 3.00 -1.81 18.02
N PHE A 44 3.83 -2.85 18.02
CA PHE A 44 4.12 -3.66 16.83
C PHE A 44 4.19 -5.15 17.16
N GLU A 45 3.59 -5.97 16.32
CA GLU A 45 3.57 -7.43 16.48
C GLU A 45 4.92 -8.07 16.15
N SER A 46 5.76 -7.39 15.37
CA SER A 46 7.05 -7.88 14.90
C SER A 46 8.04 -6.73 14.62
N LYS A 47 9.33 -7.06 14.46
CA LYS A 47 10.33 -6.06 14.05
C LYS A 47 10.10 -5.59 12.62
N GLU A 48 9.56 -6.46 11.77
CA GLU A 48 9.13 -6.17 10.41
C GLU A 48 8.04 -5.09 10.41
N ALA A 49 7.01 -5.27 11.24
CA ALA A 49 5.93 -4.28 11.41
C ALA A 49 6.47 -2.94 11.91
N ALA A 50 7.49 -2.95 12.79
CA ALA A 50 8.15 -1.73 13.25
C ALA A 50 8.92 -1.02 12.11
N VAL A 51 9.55 -1.75 11.18
CA VAL A 51 10.23 -1.16 10.02
C VAL A 51 9.24 -0.50 9.06
N VAL A 52 8.09 -1.13 8.83
CA VAL A 52 6.99 -0.56 8.04
C VAL A 52 6.47 0.70 8.73
N GLY A 53 6.29 0.65 10.04
CA GLY A 53 5.87 1.80 10.85
C GLY A 53 4.37 2.06 10.84
N ALA A 54 3.58 1.19 10.21
CA ALA A 54 2.13 1.21 10.22
C ALA A 54 1.57 -0.18 10.49
N THR A 55 0.54 -0.25 11.33
CA THR A 55 -0.24 -1.48 11.53
C THR A 55 -1.49 -1.45 10.64
N PRO A 56 -2.13 -2.62 10.39
CA PRO A 56 -3.42 -2.68 9.72
C PRO A 56 -4.49 -1.76 10.31
N ALA A 57 -4.55 -1.68 11.63
CA ALA A 57 -5.46 -0.78 12.32
C ALA A 57 -5.20 0.69 11.98
N ASP A 58 -3.93 1.11 11.93
CA ASP A 58 -3.59 2.50 11.64
C ASP A 58 -4.00 2.95 10.23
N LEU A 59 -3.87 2.06 9.24
CA LEU A 59 -4.24 2.37 7.86
C LEU A 59 -5.75 2.40 7.66
N CYS A 60 -6.50 1.63 8.45
CA CYS A 60 -7.96 1.59 8.41
C CYS A 60 -8.62 2.77 9.17
N ASP A 61 -7.93 3.35 10.15
CA ASP A 61 -8.43 4.48 10.96
C ASP A 61 -7.96 5.87 10.45
N SER A 62 -7.40 5.97 9.24
CA SER A 62 -6.94 7.25 8.68
C SER A 62 -8.09 8.15 8.20
N ASP A 63 -7.85 9.47 8.15
CA ASP A 63 -8.82 10.42 7.56
C ASP A 63 -9.11 10.10 6.08
N ALA A 64 -8.10 9.64 5.35
CA ALA A 64 -8.25 9.17 3.98
C ALA A 64 -9.19 7.97 3.90
N MET A 65 -9.05 6.98 4.81
CA MET A 65 -9.95 5.83 4.85
C MET A 65 -11.38 6.24 5.20
N ARG A 66 -11.56 7.17 6.16
CA ARG A 66 -12.89 7.72 6.48
C ARG A 66 -13.55 8.39 5.26
N ALA A 67 -12.79 9.21 4.53
CA ALA A 67 -13.28 9.86 3.32
C ALA A 67 -13.63 8.84 2.22
N PHE A 68 -12.81 7.80 2.06
CA PHE A 68 -13.06 6.70 1.14
C PHE A 68 -14.38 5.98 1.43
N VAL A 69 -14.63 5.63 2.70
CA VAL A 69 -15.89 5.01 3.13
C VAL A 69 -17.07 5.95 2.88
N ALA A 70 -16.93 7.23 3.25
CA ALA A 70 -17.99 8.22 3.09
C ALA A 70 -18.36 8.53 1.62
N ALA A 71 -17.44 8.28 0.68
CA ALA A 71 -17.70 8.45 -0.75
C ALA A 71 -18.51 7.29 -1.37
N GLY A 72 -18.71 6.19 -0.64
CA GLY A 72 -19.51 5.05 -1.11
C GLY A 72 -21.01 5.34 -1.12
N ILE A 73 -21.72 4.74 -2.07
CA ILE A 73 -23.19 4.87 -2.21
C ILE A 73 -23.91 3.64 -1.64
N ALA A 74 -23.22 2.50 -1.53
CA ALA A 74 -23.76 1.22 -1.05
C ALA A 74 -25.01 0.73 -1.81
N ASP A 75 -25.02 0.83 -3.14
CA ASP A 75 -26.14 0.43 -4.00
C ASP A 75 -26.08 -1.04 -4.48
N GLY A 76 -25.12 -1.83 -3.96
CA GLY A 76 -24.93 -3.22 -4.33
C GLY A 76 -24.20 -3.40 -5.67
N GLN A 77 -23.55 -2.36 -6.19
CA GLN A 77 -22.68 -2.43 -7.36
C GLN A 77 -21.26 -2.00 -7.01
N VAL A 78 -20.29 -2.45 -7.80
CA VAL A 78 -18.92 -1.95 -7.67
C VAL A 78 -18.85 -0.56 -8.29
N SER A 79 -18.60 0.45 -7.48
CA SER A 79 -18.48 1.83 -7.94
C SER A 79 -17.36 1.99 -9.00
N PRO A 80 -17.58 2.82 -10.03
CA PRO A 80 -16.56 3.07 -11.06
C PRO A 80 -15.32 3.79 -10.48
N THR A 81 -15.46 4.44 -9.32
CA THR A 81 -14.37 5.15 -8.65
C THR A 81 -13.59 4.28 -7.67
N LEU A 82 -14.06 3.06 -7.33
CA LEU A 82 -13.47 2.20 -6.30
C LEU A 82 -11.94 2.12 -6.37
N LEU A 83 -11.39 1.76 -7.54
CA LEU A 83 -9.94 1.61 -7.70
C LEU A 83 -9.20 2.95 -7.63
N THR A 84 -9.80 4.04 -8.13
CA THR A 84 -9.21 5.38 -7.98
C THR A 84 -9.13 5.73 -6.50
N ASP A 85 -10.24 5.60 -5.78
CA ASP A 85 -10.34 6.05 -4.40
C ASP A 85 -9.45 5.19 -3.48
N LEU A 86 -9.34 3.88 -3.75
CA LEU A 86 -8.39 2.99 -3.07
C LEU A 86 -6.93 3.41 -3.30
N VAL A 87 -6.56 3.75 -4.54
CA VAL A 87 -5.21 4.22 -4.85
C VAL A 87 -4.92 5.54 -4.13
N GLU A 88 -5.87 6.48 -4.10
CA GLU A 88 -5.67 7.75 -3.38
C GLU A 88 -5.49 7.54 -1.87
N VAL A 89 -6.25 6.64 -1.24
CA VAL A 89 -6.02 6.27 0.17
C VAL A 89 -4.63 5.69 0.37
N ALA A 90 -4.20 4.79 -0.52
CA ALA A 90 -2.87 4.21 -0.45
C ALA A 90 -1.78 5.28 -0.57
N ILE A 91 -1.94 6.25 -1.48
CA ILE A 91 -0.99 7.37 -1.64
C ILE A 91 -0.86 8.19 -0.36
N VAL A 92 -1.98 8.60 0.24
CA VAL A 92 -1.96 9.37 1.49
C VAL A 92 -1.28 8.60 2.61
N ASN A 93 -1.64 7.32 2.78
CA ASN A 93 -1.05 6.47 3.79
C ASN A 93 0.46 6.26 3.57
N PHE A 94 0.90 6.04 2.32
CA PHE A 94 2.33 5.91 1.99
C PHE A 94 3.09 7.21 2.25
N ASP A 95 2.54 8.35 1.83
CA ASP A 95 3.16 9.65 2.03
C ASP A 95 3.30 9.97 3.53
N GLU A 96 2.29 9.69 4.35
CA GLU A 96 2.40 9.83 5.81
C GLU A 96 3.47 8.92 6.42
N VAL A 97 3.54 7.65 6.00
CA VAL A 97 4.53 6.68 6.49
C VAL A 97 5.96 7.04 6.09
N ILE A 98 6.11 7.68 4.93
CA ILE A 98 7.38 8.17 4.39
C ILE A 98 7.80 9.47 5.09
N ASP A 99 6.87 10.39 5.29
CA ASP A 99 7.09 11.71 5.90
C ASP A 99 7.42 11.64 7.39
N ILE A 100 7.01 10.55 8.07
CA ILE A 100 7.18 10.35 9.51
C ILE A 100 8.62 10.52 10.07
N ALA A 101 9.69 10.52 9.27
CA ALA A 101 11.03 10.83 9.79
C ALA A 101 12.10 11.18 8.73
N GLY A 102 11.79 11.86 7.61
CA GLY A 102 12.81 12.10 6.56
C GLY A 102 13.44 10.79 6.04
N THR A 103 12.70 9.68 6.17
CA THR A 103 13.16 8.29 6.14
C THR A 103 13.21 7.68 4.75
N LEU A 104 12.95 8.47 3.69
CA LEU A 104 13.12 8.05 2.31
C LEU A 104 14.48 7.37 2.09
N THR A 105 15.53 7.90 2.73
CA THR A 105 16.89 7.39 2.62
C THR A 105 17.06 5.97 3.17
N HIS A 106 16.30 5.57 4.19
CA HIS A 106 16.43 4.23 4.79
C HIS A 106 15.50 3.21 4.16
N VAL A 107 14.28 3.58 3.76
CA VAL A 107 13.33 2.62 3.13
C VAL A 107 13.89 2.09 1.80
N ASN A 108 14.48 2.95 0.98
CA ASN A 108 15.18 2.51 -0.24
C ASN A 108 16.34 1.55 0.09
N ALA A 109 17.22 1.93 1.02
CA ALA A 109 18.35 1.09 1.42
C ALA A 109 17.90 -0.29 1.95
N ILE A 110 16.76 -0.35 2.65
CA ILE A 110 16.16 -1.60 3.14
C ILE A 110 15.65 -2.45 1.99
N ILE A 111 14.85 -1.88 1.07
CA ILE A 111 14.30 -2.61 -0.09
C ILE A 111 15.42 -3.14 -1.00
N MET A 112 16.46 -2.34 -1.24
CA MET A 112 17.59 -2.74 -2.07
C MET A 112 18.48 -3.79 -1.41
N ARG A 113 18.61 -3.76 -0.08
CA ARG A 113 19.45 -4.70 0.68
C ARG A 113 18.74 -6.01 0.98
N GLU A 114 17.43 -5.97 1.18
CA GLU A 114 16.62 -7.10 1.62
C GLU A 114 15.40 -7.28 0.68
N PRO A 115 15.57 -7.86 -0.52
CA PRO A 115 14.46 -8.13 -1.42
C PRO A 115 13.33 -8.96 -0.77
N ALA A 116 13.72 -9.90 0.11
CA ALA A 116 12.79 -10.72 0.88
C ALA A 116 11.93 -9.94 1.89
N PHE A 117 12.29 -8.69 2.22
CA PHE A 117 11.46 -7.82 3.04
C PHE A 117 10.11 -7.55 2.37
N MET A 118 10.11 -7.33 1.05
CA MET A 118 8.88 -7.08 0.30
C MET A 118 8.02 -8.35 0.22
N ASP A 119 8.63 -9.51 0.00
CA ASP A 119 7.92 -10.79 -0.04
C ASP A 119 7.27 -11.09 1.32
N LYS A 120 8.00 -10.86 2.41
CA LYS A 120 7.47 -11.04 3.76
C LYS A 120 6.41 -10.00 4.12
N PHE A 121 6.58 -8.75 3.71
CA PHE A 121 5.57 -7.71 3.89
C PHE A 121 4.26 -8.06 3.19
N ILE A 122 4.33 -8.67 2.00
CA ILE A 122 3.16 -9.15 1.27
C ILE A 122 2.54 -10.35 1.99
N ALA A 123 3.34 -11.34 2.41
CA ALA A 123 2.85 -12.51 3.12
C ALA A 123 2.16 -12.13 4.45
N ASP A 124 2.72 -11.17 5.19
CA ASP A 124 2.19 -10.69 6.46
C ASP A 124 1.00 -9.71 6.27
N SER A 125 0.68 -9.31 5.03
CA SER A 125 -0.43 -8.38 4.73
C SER A 125 -1.82 -9.02 4.65
N GLU A 126 -1.94 -10.33 4.87
CA GLU A 126 -3.22 -11.05 4.76
C GLU A 126 -4.31 -10.47 5.68
N ALA A 127 -3.96 -10.13 6.93
CA ALA A 127 -4.91 -9.51 7.88
C ALA A 127 -5.40 -8.13 7.39
N MET A 128 -4.51 -7.33 6.78
CA MET A 128 -4.86 -6.04 6.18
C MET A 128 -5.82 -6.24 5.00
N GLN A 129 -5.52 -7.21 4.13
CA GLN A 129 -6.37 -7.51 2.97
C GLN A 129 -7.77 -7.92 3.42
N GLN A 130 -7.88 -8.76 4.44
CA GLN A 130 -9.17 -9.16 5.01
C GLN A 130 -9.95 -7.97 5.57
N GLN A 131 -9.29 -7.04 6.28
CA GLN A 131 -9.93 -5.83 6.76
C GLN A 131 -10.40 -4.93 5.61
N LEU A 132 -9.59 -4.73 4.58
CA LEU A 132 -9.97 -3.95 3.39
C LEU A 132 -11.17 -4.58 2.66
N VAL A 133 -11.25 -5.91 2.57
CA VAL A 133 -12.42 -6.59 1.99
C VAL A 133 -13.69 -6.21 2.74
N GLN A 134 -13.68 -6.22 4.07
CA GLN A 134 -14.85 -5.84 4.88
C GLN A 134 -15.25 -4.38 4.64
N ILE A 135 -14.27 -3.48 4.59
CA ILE A 135 -14.50 -2.04 4.38
C ILE A 135 -15.10 -1.78 2.99
N ILE A 136 -14.52 -2.38 1.94
CA ILE A 136 -14.99 -2.19 0.56
C ILE A 136 -16.37 -2.82 0.39
N ALA A 137 -16.61 -4.02 0.93
CA ALA A 137 -17.92 -4.67 0.87
C ALA A 137 -19.01 -3.78 1.51
N ALA A 138 -18.74 -3.21 2.68
CA ALA A 138 -19.66 -2.27 3.34
C ALA A 138 -19.87 -0.99 2.51
N ARG A 139 -18.81 -0.43 1.92
CA ARG A 139 -18.86 0.77 1.07
C ARG A 139 -19.73 0.58 -0.18
N GLU A 140 -19.63 -0.58 -0.80
CA GLU A 140 -20.35 -0.91 -2.05
C GLU A 140 -21.73 -1.56 -1.79
N GLY A 141 -22.06 -1.89 -0.54
CA GLY A 141 -23.31 -2.60 -0.21
C GLY A 141 -23.32 -4.05 -0.72
N LEU A 142 -22.14 -4.66 -0.81
CA LEU A 142 -21.91 -6.01 -1.33
C LEU A 142 -21.54 -6.99 -0.21
N SER A 143 -21.60 -8.29 -0.52
CA SER A 143 -21.09 -9.33 0.38
C SER A 143 -19.55 -9.26 0.44
N PRO A 144 -18.92 -9.46 1.62
CA PRO A 144 -17.48 -9.67 1.72
C PRO A 144 -16.96 -10.87 0.91
N GLU A 145 -17.85 -11.82 0.58
CA GLU A 145 -17.54 -12.98 -0.27
C GLU A 145 -17.66 -12.69 -1.77
N ASP A 146 -18.08 -11.47 -2.16
CA ASP A 146 -18.15 -11.11 -3.57
C ASP A 146 -16.72 -11.11 -4.18
N PRO A 147 -16.46 -11.95 -5.21
CA PRO A 147 -15.13 -12.10 -5.75
C PRO A 147 -14.55 -10.79 -6.30
N ARG A 148 -15.40 -9.85 -6.74
CA ARG A 148 -14.97 -8.55 -7.26
C ARG A 148 -14.28 -7.70 -6.19
N ILE A 149 -14.68 -7.86 -4.93
CA ILE A 149 -14.08 -7.15 -3.79
C ILE A 149 -12.67 -7.68 -3.54
N SER A 150 -12.51 -9.01 -3.49
CA SER A 150 -11.20 -9.65 -3.33
C SER A 150 -10.24 -9.31 -4.47
N LEU A 151 -10.75 -9.27 -5.71
CA LEU A 151 -9.97 -8.89 -6.89
C LEU A 151 -9.53 -7.43 -6.84
N ALA A 152 -10.37 -6.51 -6.36
CA ALA A 152 -10.00 -5.11 -6.21
C ALA A 152 -8.84 -4.93 -5.20
N VAL A 153 -8.89 -5.64 -4.07
CA VAL A 153 -7.81 -5.64 -3.07
C VAL A 153 -6.52 -6.24 -3.62
N GLN A 154 -6.61 -7.37 -4.33
CA GLN A 154 -5.44 -8.00 -4.96
C GLN A 154 -4.81 -7.10 -6.03
N LEU A 155 -5.64 -6.44 -6.84
CA LEU A 155 -5.17 -5.50 -7.85
C LEU A 155 -4.43 -4.31 -7.23
N LEU A 156 -4.98 -3.74 -6.15
CA LEU A 156 -4.32 -2.69 -5.39
C LEU A 156 -2.95 -3.15 -4.86
N GLY A 157 -2.90 -4.34 -4.26
CA GLY A 157 -1.64 -4.93 -3.76
C GLY A 157 -0.60 -5.14 -4.87
N GLY A 158 -1.02 -5.66 -6.02
CA GLY A 158 -0.16 -5.85 -7.19
C GLY A 158 0.37 -4.52 -7.75
N LEU A 159 -0.50 -3.51 -7.86
CA LEU A 159 -0.11 -2.16 -8.27
C LEU A 159 0.92 -1.55 -7.32
N LEU A 160 0.64 -1.59 -6.02
CA LEU A 160 1.56 -1.09 -4.99
C LEU A 160 2.92 -1.78 -5.06
N HIS A 161 2.94 -3.10 -5.20
CA HIS A 161 4.18 -3.87 -5.31
C HIS A 161 5.00 -3.49 -6.54
N ALA A 162 4.38 -3.52 -7.73
CA ALA A 162 5.06 -3.22 -8.98
C ALA A 162 5.60 -1.77 -9.00
N THR A 163 4.80 -0.82 -8.54
CA THR A 163 5.20 0.58 -8.46
C THR A 163 6.30 0.79 -7.41
N ALA A 164 6.16 0.24 -6.20
CA ALA A 164 7.15 0.41 -5.13
C ALA A 164 8.51 -0.15 -5.55
N HIS A 165 8.54 -1.35 -6.14
CA HIS A 165 9.79 -1.97 -6.58
C HIS A 165 10.54 -1.07 -7.57
N SER A 166 9.86 -0.59 -8.61
CA SER A 166 10.46 0.29 -9.62
C SER A 166 10.78 1.70 -9.07
N TYR A 167 9.96 2.21 -8.15
CA TYR A 167 10.15 3.55 -7.58
C TYR A 167 11.38 3.59 -6.66
N PHE A 168 11.51 2.61 -5.76
CA PHE A 168 12.61 2.57 -4.80
C PHE A 168 13.94 2.18 -5.42
N SER A 169 13.97 1.44 -6.53
CA SER A 169 15.23 1.07 -7.19
C SER A 169 16.01 2.24 -7.82
N HIS A 170 15.41 3.43 -7.97
CA HIS A 170 15.99 4.56 -8.71
C HIS A 170 16.29 5.80 -7.83
N ALA A 171 16.57 5.62 -6.54
CA ALA A 171 16.86 6.74 -5.61
C ALA A 171 15.76 7.82 -5.61
N PRO A 172 14.51 7.46 -5.26
CA PRO A 172 13.38 8.36 -5.41
C PRO A 172 13.45 9.58 -4.49
N THR A 173 12.87 10.67 -4.95
CA THR A 173 12.56 11.86 -4.15
C THR A 173 11.06 12.13 -4.17
N GLY A 174 10.48 12.44 -3.01
CA GLY A 174 9.08 12.85 -2.89
C GLY A 174 8.07 11.69 -2.75
N SER A 175 6.86 11.92 -3.24
CA SER A 175 5.71 11.01 -3.14
C SER A 175 5.77 9.90 -4.20
N ILE A 176 5.31 8.70 -3.84
CA ILE A 176 5.08 7.58 -4.78
C ILE A 176 3.80 7.79 -5.62
N GLY A 177 2.95 8.74 -5.24
CA GLY A 177 1.62 8.95 -5.81
C GLY A 177 1.56 9.13 -7.32
N PRO A 178 2.42 9.95 -7.95
CA PRO A 178 2.44 10.07 -9.40
C PRO A 178 2.67 8.73 -10.11
N ALA A 179 3.56 7.88 -9.58
CA ALA A 179 3.86 6.58 -10.15
C ALA A 179 2.72 5.57 -9.96
N LEU A 180 2.00 5.62 -8.82
CA LEU A 180 0.84 4.78 -8.57
C LEU A 180 -0.34 5.15 -9.47
N ARG A 181 -0.64 6.44 -9.62
CA ARG A 181 -1.68 6.93 -10.53
C ARG A 181 -1.39 6.51 -11.97
N GLN A 182 -0.13 6.61 -12.39
CA GLN A 182 0.29 6.16 -13.73
C GLN A 182 0.11 4.65 -13.91
N SER A 183 0.46 3.84 -12.90
CA SER A 183 0.31 2.38 -12.95
C SER A 183 -1.17 1.95 -13.02
N LEU A 184 -2.05 2.67 -12.30
CA LEU A 184 -3.50 2.50 -12.42
C LEU A 184 -4.00 2.86 -13.83
N ALA A 185 -3.48 3.94 -14.43
CA ALA A 185 -3.83 4.33 -15.80
C ALA A 185 -3.44 3.25 -16.82
N TYR A 186 -2.22 2.71 -16.76
CA TYR A 186 -1.79 1.60 -17.63
C TYR A 186 -2.65 0.34 -17.44
N THR A 187 -3.04 0.04 -16.21
CA THR A 187 -3.94 -1.08 -15.93
C THR A 187 -5.29 -0.88 -16.63
N ARG A 188 -5.86 0.33 -16.58
CA ARG A 188 -7.11 0.65 -17.28
C ARG A 188 -6.97 0.52 -18.79
N GLU A 189 -5.85 0.95 -19.37
CA GLU A 189 -5.58 0.80 -20.80
C GLU A 189 -5.53 -0.68 -21.22
N LEU A 190 -4.91 -1.55 -20.42
CA LEU A 190 -4.84 -2.99 -20.69
C LEU A 190 -6.21 -3.68 -20.71
N PHE A 191 -7.14 -3.20 -19.91
CA PHE A 191 -8.51 -3.75 -19.83
C PHE A 191 -9.53 -2.95 -20.66
N ALA A 192 -9.11 -1.86 -21.30
CA ALA A 192 -9.98 -1.12 -22.19
C ALA A 192 -10.31 -1.98 -23.42
N PRO A 193 -11.58 -2.00 -23.88
CA PRO A 193 -11.92 -2.71 -25.10
C PRO A 193 -11.10 -2.14 -26.26
N ALA A 194 -10.53 -3.03 -27.09
CA ALA A 194 -9.82 -2.60 -28.30
C ALA A 194 -10.73 -1.67 -29.11
N PRO A 195 -10.21 -0.57 -29.67
CA PRO A 195 -11.01 0.33 -30.48
C PRO A 195 -11.64 -0.49 -31.61
N THR A 196 -12.97 -0.56 -31.63
CA THR A 196 -13.72 -1.23 -32.68
C THR A 196 -13.31 -0.61 -34.00
N GLN A 197 -12.51 -1.32 -34.80
CA GLN A 197 -12.22 -0.89 -36.16
C GLN A 197 -13.55 -0.83 -36.90
N ALA A 198 -13.99 0.38 -37.24
CA ALA A 198 -15.15 0.56 -38.09
C ALA A 198 -14.90 -0.21 -39.40
N PRO A 199 -15.88 -0.99 -39.92
CA PRO A 199 -15.71 -1.69 -41.18
C PRO A 199 -15.34 -0.67 -42.26
N ALA A 200 -14.27 -0.96 -43.01
CA ALA A 200 -13.81 -0.11 -44.10
C ALA A 200 -14.98 0.20 -45.05
N PRO A 201 -15.17 1.46 -45.48
CA PRO A 201 -16.24 1.79 -46.42
C PRO A 201 -16.07 0.94 -47.69
N ALA A 202 -17.15 0.28 -48.11
CA ALA A 202 -17.15 -0.55 -49.31
C ALA A 202 -16.63 0.26 -50.51
N PRO A 203 -15.81 -0.35 -51.39
CA PRO A 203 -15.28 0.35 -52.55
C PRO A 203 -16.43 0.86 -53.42
N VAL A 204 -16.49 2.18 -53.60
CA VAL A 204 -17.43 2.82 -54.51
C VAL A 204 -17.08 2.34 -55.92
N THR A 205 -17.88 1.44 -56.46
CA THR A 205 -17.79 1.05 -57.87
C THR A 205 -18.38 2.18 -58.69
N THR A 206 -17.53 3.05 -59.22
CA THR A 206 -17.91 4.03 -60.24
C THR A 206 -18.12 3.27 -61.55
N ALA A 207 -19.36 3.29 -62.06
CA ALA A 207 -19.72 2.77 -63.37
C ALA A 207 -19.31 3.71 -64.51
#